data_AF-A0A7C3A3T5-F1
#
_entry.id   AF-A0A7C3A3T5-F1
#
_cell.length_a   1.000
_cell.length_b   1.000
_cell.length_c   1.000
_cell.angle_alpha   90.00
_cell.angle_beta   90.00
_cell.angle_gamma   90.00
#
_symmetry.space_group_name_H-M   'P 1'
#
loop_
_entity.id
_entity.type
_entity.pdbx_description
1 polymer ?
#
loop_
_entity_poly.entity_id
_entity_poly.type
_entity_poly.pdbx_seq_one_letter_code
_entity_poly.pdbx_strand_id
1 'polypeptide(L)'
;MRLEEAEMAVAKLEGLYGDLEEWWKGLSSFEILVSTVISQNTNSRNTAAAFRRLREKFKVTPENMANAPVEEIEEALKPAGLYRGKARRIKELSR
;
A
#
# COMPACT_ATOMS: atom_id res chain seq x y z
N MET A 1 17.86 -7.55 -22.97
CA MET A 1 16.79 -6.74 -23.59
C MET A 1 17.39 -5.40 -23.92
N ARG A 2 17.31 -4.98 -25.19
CA ARG A 2 17.77 -3.65 -25.61
C ARG A 2 16.70 -2.60 -25.24
N LEU A 3 17.09 -1.35 -25.02
CA LEU A 3 16.18 -0.29 -24.57
C LEU A 3 14.97 -0.14 -25.52
N GLU A 4 15.20 -0.16 -26.83
CA GLU A 4 14.17 -0.10 -27.88
C GLU A 4 13.13 -1.23 -27.78
N GLU A 5 13.56 -2.45 -27.42
CA GLU A 5 12.64 -3.59 -27.26
C GLU A 5 11.72 -3.40 -26.05
N ALA A 6 12.22 -2.79 -24.97
CA ALA A 6 11.45 -2.49 -23.77
C ALA A 6 10.43 -1.36 -24.02
N GLU A 7 10.84 -0.30 -24.72
CA GLU A 7 9.97 0.81 -25.10
C GLU A 7 8.81 0.35 -26.00
N MET A 8 9.10 -0.51 -26.99
CA MET A 8 8.07 -1.13 -27.81
C MET A 8 7.08 -1.97 -27.00
N ALA A 9 7.58 -2.72 -26.00
CA ALA A 9 6.73 -3.53 -25.14
C ALA A 9 5.79 -2.67 -24.29
N VAL A 10 6.30 -1.58 -23.70
CA VAL A 10 5.50 -0.64 -22.92
C VAL A 10 4.41 0.01 -23.79
N ALA A 11 4.77 0.54 -24.96
CA ALA A 11 3.81 1.17 -25.87
C ALA A 11 2.68 0.19 -26.29
N LYS A 12 3.02 -1.09 -26.51
CA LYS A 12 2.03 -2.12 -26.82
C LYS A 12 1.10 -2.41 -25.64
N LEU A 13 1.62 -2.42 -24.42
CA LEU A 13 0.80 -2.63 -23.22
C LEU A 13 -0.13 -1.43 -22.98
N GLU A 14 0.36 -0.20 -23.12
CA GLU A 14 -0.44 1.02 -23.00
C GLU A 14 -1.59 1.03 -24.03
N GLY A 15 -1.31 0.65 -25.28
CA GLY A 15 -2.34 0.55 -26.32
C GLY A 15 -3.41 -0.53 -26.07
N LEU A 16 -3.09 -1.58 -25.30
CA LEU A 16 -4.02 -2.68 -25.01
C LEU A 16 -4.83 -2.47 -23.74
N TYR A 17 -4.23 -1.86 -22.71
CA TYR A 17 -4.81 -1.73 -21.37
C TYR A 17 -5.24 -0.30 -21.03
N GLY A 18 -4.90 0.68 -21.86
CA GLY A 18 -5.21 2.10 -21.64
C GLY A 18 -4.35 2.74 -20.55
N ASP A 19 -4.73 3.95 -20.16
CA ASP A 19 -4.09 4.67 -19.06
C ASP A 19 -4.28 3.87 -17.76
N LEU A 20 -3.18 3.39 -17.19
CA LEU A 20 -3.19 2.77 -15.87
C LEU A 20 -3.57 3.84 -14.85
N GLU A 21 -4.71 3.68 -14.19
CA GLU A 21 -5.07 4.55 -13.07
C GLU A 21 -4.00 4.48 -11.99
N GLU A 22 -3.44 5.65 -11.68
CA GLU A 22 -2.48 5.81 -10.60
C GLU A 22 -3.18 5.56 -9.26
N TRP A 23 -3.03 4.36 -8.70
CA TRP A 23 -3.64 3.96 -7.43
C TRP A 23 -3.28 4.87 -6.24
N TRP A 24 -2.20 5.66 -6.37
CA TRP A 24 -1.72 6.59 -5.35
C TRP A 24 -2.31 7.99 -5.44
N LYS A 25 -3.10 8.32 -6.48
CA LYS A 25 -3.73 9.64 -6.60
C LYS A 25 -4.58 9.93 -5.37
N GLY A 26 -4.33 11.10 -4.77
CA GLY A 26 -5.02 11.56 -3.57
C GLY A 26 -4.51 10.98 -2.24
N LEU A 27 -3.45 10.17 -2.26
CA LEU A 27 -2.75 9.72 -1.05
C LEU A 27 -1.57 10.63 -0.71
N SER A 28 -1.37 10.89 0.58
CA SER A 28 -0.12 11.50 1.07
C SER A 28 1.07 10.55 0.90
N SER A 29 2.30 11.08 0.92
CA SER A 29 3.52 10.26 0.82
C SER A 29 3.59 9.17 1.89
N PHE A 30 3.09 9.46 3.10
CA PHE A 30 3.05 8.47 4.18
C PHE A 30 1.97 7.41 3.97
N GLU A 31 0.80 7.77 3.44
CA GLU A 31 -0.22 6.80 3.04
C GLU A 31 0.28 5.87 1.93
N ILE A 32 1.04 6.39 0.96
CA ILE A 32 1.69 5.60 -0.09
C ILE A 32 2.67 4.60 0.54
N LEU A 33 3.52 5.06 1.47
CA LEU A 33 4.45 4.18 2.21
C LEU A 33 3.71 3.07 2.95
N VAL A 34 2.66 3.41 3.70
CA VAL A 34 1.85 2.44 4.44
C VAL A 34 1.19 1.44 3.50
N SER A 35 0.54 1.90 2.42
CA SER A 35 -0.05 1.02 1.40
C SER A 35 0.99 0.07 0.77
N THR A 36 2.21 0.57 0.55
CA THR A 36 3.35 -0.22 0.03
C THR A 36 3.80 -1.29 1.03
N VAL A 37 3.83 -1.00 2.34
CA VAL A 37 4.12 -2.04 3.35
C VAL A 37 3.00 -3.09 3.38
N ILE A 38 1.75 -2.66 3.25
CA ILE A 38 0.59 -3.56 3.23
C ILE A 38 0.63 -4.49 2.01
N SER A 39 1.08 -4.02 0.84
CA SER A 39 1.10 -4.77 -0.42
C SER A 39 2.12 -5.91 -0.48
N GLN A 40 3.12 -5.90 0.41
CA GLN A 40 4.12 -6.95 0.46
C GLN A 40 3.48 -8.33 0.71
N ASN A 41 3.64 -9.25 -0.25
CA ASN A 41 3.01 -10.58 -0.25
C ASN A 41 1.46 -10.52 -0.14
N THR A 42 0.82 -9.55 -0.81
CA THR A 42 -0.63 -9.34 -0.77
C THR A 42 -1.17 -8.93 -2.14
N ASN A 43 -2.32 -9.50 -2.53
CA ASN A 43 -3.00 -9.08 -3.76
C ASN A 43 -3.65 -7.68 -3.59
N SER A 44 -3.82 -6.95 -4.70
CA SER A 44 -4.31 -5.57 -4.69
C SER A 44 -5.68 -5.41 -4.00
N ARG A 45 -6.58 -6.39 -4.14
CA ARG A 45 -7.90 -6.38 -3.48
C ARG A 45 -7.77 -6.36 -1.96
N ASN A 46 -6.89 -7.20 -1.41
CA ASN A 46 -6.68 -7.32 0.02
C ASN A 46 -5.86 -6.13 0.56
N THR A 47 -4.94 -5.58 -0.22
CA THR A 47 -4.23 -4.33 0.11
C THR A 47 -5.21 -3.17 0.26
N ALA A 48 -6.07 -2.95 -0.74
CA ALA A 48 -7.07 -1.90 -0.70
C ALA A 48 -8.05 -2.08 0.48
N ALA A 49 -8.50 -3.31 0.75
CA ALA A 49 -9.38 -3.62 1.87
C ALA A 49 -8.71 -3.33 3.23
N ALA A 50 -7.46 -3.73 3.42
CA ALA A 50 -6.71 -3.49 4.66
C ALA A 50 -6.39 -2.00 4.85
N PHE A 51 -5.97 -1.30 3.81
CA PHE A 51 -5.69 0.13 3.86
C PHE A 51 -6.95 0.95 4.16
N ARG A 52 -8.09 0.59 3.55
CA ARG A 52 -9.39 1.21 3.86
C ARG A 52 -9.77 1.02 5.33
N ARG A 53 -9.67 -0.22 5.86
CA ARG A 53 -9.93 -0.50 7.29
C ARG A 53 -9.01 0.28 8.22
N LEU A 54 -7.75 0.49 7.83
CA LEU A 54 -6.81 1.30 8.59
C LEU A 54 -7.23 2.78 8.60
N ARG A 55 -7.64 3.33 7.44
CA ARG A 55 -8.16 4.70 7.30
C ARG A 55 -9.48 4.95 8.03
N GLU A 56 -10.33 3.94 8.14
CA GLU A 56 -11.58 4.01 8.91
C GLU A 56 -11.31 4.12 10.41
N LYS A 57 -10.22 3.51 10.90
CA LYS A 57 -9.82 3.56 12.31
C LYS A 57 -8.96 4.77 12.66
N PHE A 58 -8.08 5.18 11.75
CA PHE A 58 -7.07 6.20 12.01
C PHE A 58 -6.90 7.13 10.82
N LYS A 59 -6.62 8.41 11.10
CA LYS A 59 -5.96 9.25 10.10
C LYS A 59 -4.52 8.74 9.95
N VAL A 60 -4.17 8.22 8.77
CA VAL A 60 -2.87 7.56 8.52
C VAL A 60 -1.77 8.62 8.39
N THR A 61 -1.21 9.02 9.53
CA THR A 61 -0.05 9.92 9.66
C THR A 61 1.04 9.24 10.50
N PRO A 62 2.32 9.66 10.41
CA PRO A 62 3.38 9.10 11.25
C PRO A 62 3.04 9.17 12.74
N GLU A 63 2.63 10.33 13.24
CA GLU A 63 2.26 10.52 14.65
C GLU A 63 1.16 9.55 15.11
N ASN A 64 0.09 9.40 14.33
CA ASN A 64 -1.01 8.52 14.71
C ASN A 64 -0.61 7.04 14.65
N MET A 65 0.18 6.63 13.66
CA MET A 65 0.65 5.24 13.54
C MET A 65 1.68 4.89 14.63
N ALA A 66 2.52 5.85 15.04
CA ALA A 66 3.45 5.66 16.15
C ALA A 66 2.70 5.42 17.48
N ASN A 67 1.62 6.16 17.71
CA ASN A 67 0.86 6.16 18.96
C ASN A 67 -0.27 5.11 19.01
N ALA A 68 -0.81 4.68 17.87
CA ALA A 68 -1.90 3.70 17.81
C ALA A 68 -1.52 2.36 18.47
N PRO A 69 -2.43 1.70 19.22
CA PRO A 69 -2.20 0.34 19.72
C PRO A 69 -1.87 -0.60 18.57
N VAL A 70 -0.82 -1.41 18.72
CA VAL A 70 -0.35 -2.26 17.61
C VAL A 70 -1.41 -3.29 17.23
N GLU A 71 -2.20 -3.76 18.20
CA GLU A 71 -3.29 -4.71 18.04
C GLU A 71 -4.41 -4.15 17.14
N GLU A 72 -4.66 -2.84 17.19
CA GLU A 72 -5.65 -2.21 16.33
C GLU A 72 -5.18 -2.06 14.89
N ILE A 73 -3.88 -1.83 14.69
CA ILE A 73 -3.25 -1.87 13.37
C ILE A 73 -3.30 -3.31 12.85
N GLU A 74 -2.96 -4.31 13.68
CA GLU A 74 -3.06 -5.73 13.33
C GLU A 74 -4.47 -6.12 12.87
N GLU A 75 -5.50 -5.67 13.58
CA GLU A 75 -6.91 -5.91 13.25
C GLU A 75 -7.28 -5.34 11.88
N ALA A 76 -6.86 -4.10 11.59
CA ALA A 76 -7.08 -3.47 10.29
C ALA A 76 -6.43 -4.25 9.14
N LEU A 77 -5.25 -4.83 9.40
CA LEU A 77 -4.41 -5.48 8.40
C LEU A 77 -4.70 -6.97 8.19
N LYS A 78 -5.62 -7.59 8.95
CA LYS A 78 -5.99 -9.01 8.80
C LYS A 78 -6.23 -9.45 7.35
N PRO A 79 -6.93 -8.70 6.47
CA PRO A 79 -7.14 -9.10 5.08
C PRO A 79 -5.83 -9.27 4.28
N ALA A 80 -4.77 -8.55 4.66
CA ALA A 80 -3.52 -8.52 3.92
C ALA A 80 -2.58 -9.71 4.26
N GLY A 81 -2.87 -10.51 5.28
CA GLY A 81 -1.94 -11.54 5.75
C GLY A 81 -0.62 -10.96 6.28
N LEU A 82 0.18 -11.78 6.97
CA LEU A 82 1.42 -11.34 7.64
C LEU A 82 1.24 -10.08 8.52
N TYR A 83 0.01 -9.87 9.02
CA TYR A 83 -0.45 -8.59 9.56
C TYR A 83 0.35 -8.14 10.79
N ARG A 84 0.81 -9.08 11.62
CA ARG A 84 1.65 -8.77 12.79
C ARG A 84 2.98 -8.13 12.41
N GLY A 85 3.64 -8.68 11.39
CA GLY A 85 4.90 -8.14 10.88
C GLY A 85 4.70 -6.77 10.25
N LYS A 86 3.65 -6.62 9.45
CA LYS A 86 3.28 -5.35 8.80
C LYS A 86 2.93 -4.26 9.82
N ALA A 87 2.15 -4.58 10.84
CA ALA A 87 1.77 -3.64 11.89
C ALA A 87 2.99 -3.12 12.66
N ARG A 88 3.89 -4.01 13.08
CA ARG A 88 5.16 -3.61 13.70
C ARG A 88 6.01 -2.74 12.78
N ARG A 89 6.14 -3.13 11.50
CA ARG A 89 6.90 -2.37 10.51
C ARG A 89 6.34 -0.97 10.28
N ILE A 90 5.01 -0.83 10.20
CA ILE A 90 4.35 0.47 10.09
C ILE A 90 4.66 1.33 11.32
N LYS A 91 4.55 0.79 12.55
CA LYS A 91 4.91 1.52 13.77
C LYS A 91 6.37 1.97 13.80
N GLU A 92 7.30 1.11 13.36
CA GLU A 92 8.72 1.44 13.28
C GLU A 92 8.99 2.59 12.30
N LEU A 93 8.37 2.56 11.11
CA LEU A 93 8.50 3.61 10.09
C LEU A 93 7.80 4.93 10.44
N SER A 94 7.05 4.94 11.55
CA SER A 94 6.28 6.09 12.01
C SER A 94 7.04 6.97 13.02
N ARG A 95 8.23 6.54 13.43
CA ARG A 95 9.12 7.22 14.38
C ARG A 95 10.30 7.84 13.64
#